data_AF-A0A1X1UYU3-F1
#
_entry.id   AF-A0A1X1UYU3-F1
#
_cell.length_a   1.000
_cell.length_b   1.000
_cell.length_c   1.000
_cell.angle_alpha   90.00
_cell.angle_beta   90.00
_cell.angle_gamma   90.00
#
_symmetry.space_group_name_H-M   'P 1'
#
loop_
_entity.id
_entity.type
_entity.pdbx_description
1 polymer ?
#
loop_
_entity_poly.entity_id
_entity_poly.type
_entity_poly.pdbx_seq_one_letter_code
_entity_poly.pdbx_strand_id
1 'polypeptide(L)'
;MNRRILTLIVALVPIVVFGVLLALVTVPYVSLGPGPTFDTLGEVDGKQVVDIQGTQTHPTSGHLNMTTVSQRDDLSLAEALTLWLSGQEQLMPRALVYPPGKSREEIDKANNADFQQSEHNAEYAALGYLKYPQAVTVAKVSDPGPSLGKLQAGDAVDAVDGKPVKDVDQFTSLLKHTKPGQSVATDFRRKNAPPGSARITLGTNPDRKYGFLGVSVMDAPWAPFVVDFNLANIGGPSAGLMFSLAVVDKLTTGNLVGSKFVAGTGTIKADGTVGPIGGIVHKMAAARSAGATVFLVPAKNCYEASSDKLPGLQLVKVDDLRQAVDALHTVTAGGEPPSC
;
A
#
# COMPACT_ATOMS: atom_id res chain seq x y z
N MET A 1 -54.30 -32.30 -23.92
CA MET A 1 -53.60 -31.59 -22.82
C MET A 1 -54.61 -30.75 -22.05
N ASN A 2 -54.71 -30.91 -20.72
CA ASN A 2 -55.73 -30.24 -19.91
C ASN A 2 -55.48 -28.71 -19.91
N ARG A 3 -56.51 -27.88 -20.17
CA ARG A 3 -56.36 -26.41 -20.27
C ARG A 3 -55.65 -25.81 -19.05
N ARG A 4 -55.89 -26.36 -17.86
CA ARG A 4 -55.23 -25.97 -16.60
C ARG A 4 -53.71 -26.21 -16.60
N ILE A 5 -53.26 -27.33 -17.18
CA ILE A 5 -51.83 -27.67 -17.30
C ILE A 5 -51.17 -26.73 -18.31
N LEU A 6 -51.84 -26.41 -19.42
CA LEU A 6 -51.33 -25.47 -20.41
C LEU A 6 -51.17 -24.06 -19.82
N THR A 7 -52.14 -23.56 -19.05
CA THR A 7 -52.06 -22.26 -18.37
C THR A 7 -50.93 -22.23 -17.34
N LEU A 8 -50.73 -23.29 -16.56
CA LEU A 8 -49.63 -23.38 -15.60
C LEU A 8 -48.27 -23.39 -16.30
N ILE A 9 -48.12 -24.14 -17.41
CA ILE A 9 -46.87 -24.15 -18.19
C ILE A 9 -46.60 -22.76 -18.80
N VAL A 10 -47.61 -22.14 -19.42
CA VAL A 10 -47.46 -20.81 -20.04
C VAL A 10 -47.14 -19.73 -19.02
N ALA A 11 -47.64 -19.83 -17.77
CA ALA A 11 -47.29 -18.91 -16.69
C ALA A 11 -45.91 -19.19 -16.07
N LEU A 12 -45.49 -20.46 -16.03
CA LEU A 12 -44.19 -20.87 -15.50
C LEU A 12 -43.03 -20.49 -16.42
N VAL A 13 -43.21 -20.60 -17.74
CA VAL A 13 -42.18 -20.26 -18.73
C VAL A 13 -41.60 -18.85 -18.54
N PRO A 14 -42.37 -17.75 -18.46
CA PRO A 14 -41.81 -16.42 -18.25
C PRO A 14 -41.14 -16.26 -16.87
N ILE A 15 -41.63 -16.95 -15.82
CA ILE A 15 -40.98 -16.94 -14.51
C ILE A 15 -39.62 -17.63 -14.57
N VAL A 16 -39.54 -18.78 -15.25
CA VAL A 16 -38.29 -19.52 -15.45
C VAL A 16 -37.33 -18.71 -16.33
N VAL A 17 -37.81 -18.13 -17.44
CA VAL A 17 -37.00 -17.27 -18.30
C VAL A 17 -36.48 -16.06 -17.53
N PHE A 18 -37.32 -15.40 -16.73
CA PHE A 18 -36.90 -14.28 -15.90
C PHE A 18 -35.90 -14.70 -14.83
N GLY A 19 -36.10 -15.85 -14.17
CA GLY A 19 -35.14 -16.41 -13.22
C GLY A 19 -33.79 -16.75 -13.86
N VAL A 20 -33.80 -17.29 -15.08
CA VAL A 20 -32.58 -17.56 -15.86
C VAL A 20 -31.90 -16.26 -16.27
N LEU A 21 -32.63 -15.24 -16.72
CA LEU A 21 -32.07 -13.93 -17.05
C LEU A 21 -31.46 -13.23 -15.82
N LEU A 22 -32.12 -13.31 -14.66
CA LEU A 22 -31.60 -12.78 -13.40
C LEU A 22 -30.26 -13.40 -12.99
N ALA A 23 -30.06 -14.68 -13.31
CA ALA A 23 -28.85 -15.42 -12.98
C ALA A 23 -27.74 -15.29 -14.02
N LEU A 24 -28.08 -15.20 -15.32
CA LEU A 24 -27.09 -15.22 -16.41
C LEU A 24 -26.70 -13.84 -16.94
N VAL A 25 -27.53 -12.81 -16.74
CA VAL A 25 -27.23 -11.46 -17.23
C VAL A 25 -26.38 -10.72 -16.20
N THR A 26 -25.15 -10.41 -16.59
CA THR A 26 -24.27 -9.53 -15.81
C THR A 26 -24.66 -8.07 -15.98
N VAL A 27 -24.61 -7.31 -14.89
CA VAL A 27 -24.87 -5.88 -14.90
C VAL A 27 -23.57 -5.09 -15.00
N PRO A 28 -23.57 -3.89 -15.62
CA PRO A 28 -22.39 -3.04 -15.72
C PRO A 28 -22.13 -2.27 -14.40
N TYR A 29 -22.20 -2.96 -13.27
CA TYR A 29 -22.01 -2.42 -11.92
C TYR A 29 -21.00 -3.26 -11.15
N VAL A 30 -20.32 -2.59 -10.21
CA VAL A 30 -19.39 -3.19 -9.26
C VAL A 30 -19.90 -2.94 -7.84
N SER A 31 -19.63 -3.86 -6.94
CA SER A 31 -19.91 -3.73 -5.51
C SER A 31 -18.65 -3.31 -4.78
N LEU A 32 -18.76 -2.28 -3.94
CA LEU A 32 -17.73 -1.89 -2.98
C LEU A 32 -18.26 -2.06 -1.57
N GLY A 33 -17.48 -2.71 -0.71
CA GLY A 33 -17.90 -3.02 0.66
C GLY A 33 -16.74 -3.12 1.65
N PRO A 34 -17.03 -3.37 2.94
CA PRO A 34 -16.01 -3.65 3.95
C PRO A 34 -15.13 -4.84 3.53
N GLY A 35 -13.82 -4.62 3.47
CA GLY A 35 -12.85 -5.68 3.19
C GLY A 35 -12.29 -6.34 4.46
N PRO A 36 -11.48 -7.41 4.32
CA PRO A 36 -10.75 -7.96 5.46
C PRO A 36 -9.79 -6.94 6.08
N THR A 37 -9.49 -7.13 7.36
CA THR A 37 -8.46 -6.37 8.08
C THR A 37 -7.29 -7.28 8.41
N PHE A 38 -6.08 -6.75 8.36
CA PHE A 38 -4.86 -7.51 8.65
C PHE A 38 -4.07 -6.83 9.75
N ASP A 39 -3.70 -7.59 10.78
CA ASP A 39 -2.84 -7.10 11.87
C ASP A 39 -1.39 -7.04 11.38
N THR A 40 -0.88 -5.82 11.23
CA THR A 40 0.48 -5.58 10.72
C THR A 40 1.57 -5.99 11.71
N LEU A 41 1.23 -6.17 13.00
CA LEU A 41 2.13 -6.69 14.03
C LEU A 41 2.11 -8.21 14.12
N GLY A 42 1.10 -8.87 13.51
CA GLY A 42 0.85 -10.29 13.59
C GLY A 42 1.30 -11.09 12.37
N GLU A 43 0.68 -12.26 12.21
CA GLU A 43 0.96 -13.20 11.12
C GLU A 43 -0.27 -13.46 10.25
N VAL A 44 -0.02 -13.67 8.96
CA VAL A 44 -1.00 -14.14 7.98
C VAL A 44 -0.39 -15.35 7.26
N ASP A 45 -1.12 -16.46 7.19
CA ASP A 45 -0.66 -17.72 6.56
C ASP A 45 0.72 -18.20 7.07
N GLY A 46 0.99 -17.99 8.37
CA GLY A 46 2.24 -18.39 9.02
C GLY A 46 3.46 -17.52 8.69
N LYS A 47 3.24 -16.33 8.11
CA LYS A 47 4.28 -15.32 7.86
C LYS A 47 3.96 -14.02 8.60
N GLN A 48 4.97 -13.42 9.21
CA GLN A 48 4.88 -12.09 9.80
C GLN A 48 4.49 -11.07 8.72
N VAL A 49 3.44 -10.29 8.96
CA VAL A 49 2.95 -9.29 7.99
C VAL A 49 4.00 -8.23 7.70
N VAL A 50 4.68 -7.75 8.75
CA VAL A 50 5.89 -6.94 8.64
C VAL A 50 7.03 -7.73 9.27
N ASP A 51 7.94 -8.23 8.44
CA ASP A 51 9.12 -8.98 8.87
C ASP A 51 10.37 -8.11 8.74
N ILE A 52 11.20 -8.07 9.78
CA ILE A 52 12.42 -7.27 9.80
C ILE A 52 13.59 -8.19 10.10
N GLN A 53 14.53 -8.27 9.16
CA GLN A 53 15.66 -9.21 9.20
C GLN A 53 16.99 -8.48 9.10
N GLY A 54 17.94 -8.84 9.98
CA GLY A 54 19.29 -8.26 9.99
C GLY A 54 19.52 -7.17 11.04
N THR A 55 18.54 -6.94 11.92
CA THR A 55 18.65 -6.08 13.10
C THR A 55 17.85 -6.64 14.26
N GLN A 56 18.12 -6.16 15.47
CA GLN A 56 17.28 -6.47 16.63
C GLN A 56 15.91 -5.80 16.49
N THR A 57 14.86 -6.57 16.75
CA THR A 57 13.48 -6.08 16.89
C THR A 57 13.02 -6.20 18.34
N HIS A 58 11.94 -5.48 18.67
CA HIS A 58 11.33 -5.48 19.98
C HIS A 58 9.98 -6.20 19.97
N PRO A 59 9.58 -6.81 21.10
CA PRO A 59 8.26 -7.42 21.23
C PRO A 59 7.19 -6.33 21.17
N THR A 60 6.11 -6.62 20.44
CA THR A 60 4.95 -5.75 20.31
C THR A 60 3.73 -6.36 21.01
N SER A 61 2.69 -5.57 21.22
CA SER A 61 1.44 -6.03 21.84
C SER A 61 0.24 -5.28 21.26
N GLY A 62 -0.96 -5.78 21.54
CA GLY A 62 -2.19 -5.22 21.00
C GLY A 62 -2.39 -5.58 19.53
N HIS A 63 -3.17 -4.76 18.82
CA HIS A 63 -3.44 -4.93 17.40
C HIS A 63 -3.23 -3.62 16.65
N LEU A 64 -2.59 -3.69 15.50
CA LEU A 64 -2.40 -2.57 14.59
C LEU A 64 -2.87 -2.99 13.20
N ASN A 65 -4.17 -2.88 12.97
CA ASN A 65 -4.79 -3.44 11.77
C ASN A 65 -4.86 -2.43 10.63
N MET A 66 -4.37 -2.82 9.46
CA MET A 66 -4.74 -2.15 8.23
C MET A 66 -6.10 -2.63 7.73
N THR A 67 -6.79 -1.77 6.98
CA THR A 67 -8.13 -2.03 6.45
C THR A 67 -8.16 -1.95 4.93
N THR A 68 -9.01 -2.78 4.32
CA THR A 68 -9.15 -2.88 2.87
C THR A 68 -10.60 -2.65 2.45
N VAL A 69 -10.82 -2.47 1.15
CA VAL A 69 -12.16 -2.40 0.55
C VAL A 69 -12.34 -3.65 -0.29
N SER A 70 -13.44 -4.37 -0.07
CA SER A 70 -13.86 -5.48 -0.91
C SER A 70 -14.43 -4.92 -2.21
N GLN A 71 -13.97 -5.46 -3.34
CA GLN A 71 -14.47 -5.10 -4.66
C GLN A 71 -14.95 -6.36 -5.38
N ARG A 72 -16.21 -6.33 -5.85
CA ARG A 72 -16.79 -7.42 -6.66
C ARG A 72 -17.26 -6.88 -7.99
N ASP A 73 -16.97 -7.62 -9.05
CA ASP A 73 -17.30 -7.30 -10.43
C ASP A 73 -17.98 -8.50 -11.11
N ASP A 74 -18.47 -8.34 -12.33
CA ASP A 74 -19.28 -9.32 -13.08
C ASP A 74 -20.53 -9.79 -12.32
N LEU A 75 -21.15 -8.89 -11.56
CA LEU A 75 -22.34 -9.18 -10.78
C LEU A 75 -23.50 -9.58 -11.71
N SER A 76 -24.17 -10.68 -11.42
CA SER A 76 -25.49 -10.96 -11.98
C SER A 76 -26.51 -9.94 -11.47
N LEU A 77 -27.62 -9.77 -12.18
CA LEU A 77 -28.69 -8.87 -11.74
C LEU A 77 -29.27 -9.30 -10.37
N ALA A 78 -29.35 -10.60 -10.11
CA ALA A 78 -29.75 -11.11 -8.80
C ALA A 78 -28.76 -10.71 -7.70
N GLU A 79 -27.46 -10.87 -7.92
CA GLU A 79 -26.42 -10.47 -6.96
C GLU A 79 -26.39 -8.96 -6.71
N ALA A 80 -26.52 -8.16 -7.78
CA ALA A 80 -26.60 -6.72 -7.61
C ALA A 80 -27.79 -6.32 -6.74
N LEU A 81 -28.97 -6.91 -6.97
CA LEU A 81 -30.16 -6.61 -6.17
C LEU A 81 -29.99 -7.06 -4.70
N THR A 82 -29.41 -8.24 -4.45
CA THR A 82 -29.19 -8.72 -3.08
C THR A 82 -28.16 -7.88 -2.32
N LEU A 83 -27.06 -7.50 -2.97
CA LEU A 83 -26.03 -6.63 -2.37
C LEU A 83 -26.59 -5.23 -2.10
N TRP A 84 -27.36 -4.67 -3.04
CA TRP A 84 -28.03 -3.39 -2.84
C TRP A 84 -29.03 -3.41 -1.68
N LEU A 85 -29.83 -4.48 -1.57
CA LEU A 85 -30.79 -4.65 -0.47
C LEU A 85 -30.11 -4.86 0.90
N SER A 86 -28.86 -5.32 0.93
CA SER A 86 -28.13 -5.52 2.20
C SER A 86 -27.85 -4.21 2.95
N GLY A 87 -27.77 -3.08 2.22
CA GLY A 87 -27.38 -1.78 2.77
C GLY A 87 -25.91 -1.67 3.22
N GLN A 88 -25.11 -2.74 3.09
CA GLN A 88 -23.68 -2.77 3.48
C GLN A 88 -22.73 -2.52 2.31
N GLU A 89 -23.25 -2.67 1.08
CA GLU A 89 -22.51 -2.67 -0.15
C GLU A 89 -22.95 -1.52 -1.04
N GLN A 90 -22.00 -0.79 -1.60
CA GLN A 90 -22.24 0.30 -2.53
C GLN A 90 -22.12 -0.21 -3.97
N LEU A 91 -23.22 -0.14 -4.72
CA LEU A 91 -23.19 -0.39 -6.16
C LEU A 91 -22.77 0.87 -6.93
N MET A 92 -21.77 0.73 -7.78
CA MET A 92 -21.28 1.80 -8.64
C MET A 92 -21.21 1.36 -10.10
N PRO A 93 -21.47 2.26 -11.07
CA PRO A 93 -21.24 1.95 -12.48
C PRO A 93 -19.80 1.48 -12.70
N ARG A 94 -19.63 0.34 -13.36
CA ARG A 94 -18.32 -0.28 -13.59
C ARG A 94 -17.33 0.68 -14.24
N ALA A 95 -17.79 1.52 -15.16
CA ALA A 95 -16.97 2.50 -15.88
C ALA A 95 -16.31 3.56 -14.99
N LEU A 96 -16.81 3.80 -13.77
CA LEU A 96 -16.19 4.71 -12.80
C LEU A 96 -14.99 4.07 -12.08
N VAL A 97 -14.97 2.75 -11.99
CA VAL A 97 -13.94 1.98 -11.29
C VAL A 97 -12.93 1.39 -12.27
N TYR A 98 -13.41 0.93 -13.43
CA TYR A 98 -12.62 0.42 -14.54
C TYR A 98 -12.80 1.36 -15.73
N PRO A 99 -11.87 2.33 -15.92
CA PRO A 99 -11.94 3.28 -17.02
C PRO A 99 -12.03 2.57 -18.38
N PRO A 100 -12.84 3.09 -19.33
CA PRO A 100 -12.95 2.47 -20.64
C PRO A 100 -11.59 2.44 -21.35
N GLY A 101 -11.24 1.29 -21.91
CA GLY A 101 -9.99 1.08 -22.64
C GLY A 101 -8.82 0.49 -21.83
N LYS A 102 -9.00 0.22 -20.53
CA LYS A 102 -8.03 -0.56 -19.73
C LYS A 102 -8.56 -1.96 -19.44
N SER A 103 -7.71 -2.96 -19.63
CA SER A 103 -8.00 -4.33 -19.20
C SER A 103 -7.90 -4.47 -17.67
N ARG A 104 -8.51 -5.52 -17.12
CA ARG A 104 -8.36 -5.85 -15.68
C ARG A 104 -6.91 -6.11 -15.30
N GLU A 105 -6.19 -6.84 -16.14
CA GLU A 105 -4.78 -7.17 -15.91
C GLU A 105 -3.91 -5.90 -15.79
N GLU A 106 -4.16 -4.88 -16.62
CA GLU A 106 -3.45 -3.59 -16.51
C GLU A 106 -3.76 -2.85 -15.21
N ILE A 107 -5.01 -2.94 -14.73
CA ILE A 107 -5.44 -2.31 -13.47
C ILE A 107 -4.84 -3.05 -12.26
N ASP A 108 -4.86 -4.37 -12.27
CA ASP A 108 -4.27 -5.19 -11.22
C ASP A 108 -2.76 -4.98 -11.15
N LYS A 109 -2.08 -4.91 -12.31
CA LYS A 109 -0.66 -4.57 -12.38
C LYS A 109 -0.36 -3.19 -11.82
N ALA A 110 -1.20 -2.19 -12.11
CA ALA A 110 -1.05 -0.85 -11.55
C ALA A 110 -1.29 -0.83 -10.03
N ASN A 111 -2.34 -1.49 -9.55
CA ASN A 111 -2.65 -1.60 -8.12
C ASN A 111 -1.54 -2.31 -7.33
N ASN A 112 -0.94 -3.36 -7.92
CA ASN A 112 0.20 -4.06 -7.33
C ASN A 112 1.44 -3.15 -7.29
N ALA A 113 1.69 -2.37 -8.36
CA ALA A 113 2.79 -1.40 -8.38
C ALA A 113 2.59 -0.30 -7.32
N ASP A 114 1.37 0.21 -7.14
CA ASP A 114 1.03 1.19 -6.11
C ASP A 114 1.18 0.61 -4.70
N PHE A 115 0.82 -0.66 -4.50
CA PHE A 115 1.01 -1.36 -3.23
C PHE A 115 2.49 -1.51 -2.90
N GLN A 116 3.31 -1.99 -3.84
CA GLN A 116 4.78 -2.06 -3.71
C GLN A 116 5.40 -0.69 -3.46
N GLN A 117 4.89 0.38 -4.08
CA GLN A 117 5.35 1.73 -3.80
C GLN A 117 4.96 2.17 -2.37
N SER A 118 3.81 1.75 -1.88
CA SER A 118 3.37 2.05 -0.51
C SER A 118 4.24 1.38 0.54
N GLU A 119 4.73 0.16 0.28
CA GLU A 119 5.69 -0.57 1.11
C GLU A 119 7.03 0.18 1.20
N HIS A 120 7.61 0.58 0.06
CA HIS A 120 8.84 1.37 0.04
C HIS A 120 8.69 2.72 0.76
N ASN A 121 7.59 3.43 0.50
CA ASN A 121 7.31 4.69 1.19
C ASN A 121 7.14 4.47 2.70
N ALA A 122 6.53 3.36 3.09
CA ALA A 122 6.31 3.03 4.47
C ALA A 122 7.63 2.76 5.20
N GLU A 123 8.52 1.99 4.58
CA GLU A 123 9.88 1.77 5.07
C GLU A 123 10.62 3.10 5.20
N TYR A 124 10.69 3.92 4.15
CA TYR A 124 11.42 5.18 4.17
C TYR A 124 10.86 6.15 5.20
N ALA A 125 9.54 6.27 5.32
CA ALA A 125 8.92 7.12 6.33
C ALA A 125 9.28 6.67 7.76
N ALA A 126 9.24 5.37 8.03
CA ALA A 126 9.60 4.81 9.33
C ALA A 126 11.10 5.02 9.64
N LEU A 127 11.99 4.69 8.69
CA LEU A 127 13.43 4.91 8.85
C LEU A 127 13.77 6.41 9.04
N GLY A 128 13.06 7.30 8.34
CA GLY A 128 13.19 8.75 8.50
C GLY A 128 12.70 9.25 9.86
N TYR A 129 11.59 8.70 10.37
CA TYR A 129 11.10 8.95 11.72
C TYR A 129 12.15 8.55 12.77
N LEU A 130 12.73 7.35 12.59
CA LEU A 130 13.77 6.75 13.44
C LEU A 130 15.18 7.35 13.25
N LYS A 131 15.33 8.37 12.39
CA LYS A 131 16.58 9.12 12.16
C LYS A 131 17.72 8.30 11.55
N TYR A 132 17.39 7.28 10.75
CA TYR A 132 18.40 6.62 9.91
C TYR A 132 19.00 7.60 8.89
N PRO A 133 20.30 7.43 8.55
CA PRO A 133 20.99 8.34 7.64
C PRO A 133 20.38 8.30 6.24
N GLN A 134 20.44 9.43 5.54
CA GLN A 134 20.07 9.50 4.13
C GLN A 134 21.12 8.79 3.26
N ALA A 135 20.66 8.21 2.15
CA ALA A 135 21.50 7.69 1.08
C ALA A 135 20.82 7.88 -0.28
N VAL A 136 21.64 7.88 -1.34
CA VAL A 136 21.14 7.81 -2.72
C VAL A 136 20.75 6.37 -3.00
N THR A 137 19.45 6.09 -2.92
CA THR A 137 18.92 4.73 -3.04
C THR A 137 18.42 4.46 -4.45
N VAL A 138 18.76 3.29 -5.00
CA VAL A 138 18.26 2.81 -6.27
C VAL A 138 16.79 2.47 -6.12
N ALA A 139 15.93 3.28 -6.74
CA ALA A 139 14.48 3.08 -6.76
C ALA A 139 14.07 1.99 -7.76
N LYS A 140 14.72 1.98 -8.94
CA LYS A 140 14.43 1.03 -10.01
C LYS A 140 15.66 0.82 -10.88
N VAL A 141 15.85 -0.42 -11.31
CA VAL A 141 16.81 -0.79 -12.36
C VAL A 141 16.03 -0.96 -13.66
N SER A 142 16.52 -0.34 -14.73
CA SER A 142 15.91 -0.44 -16.06
C SER A 142 16.12 -1.84 -16.63
N ASP A 143 15.06 -2.43 -17.18
CA ASP A 143 15.11 -3.68 -17.91
C ASP A 143 14.50 -3.47 -19.32
N PRO A 144 15.30 -3.55 -20.40
CA PRO A 144 16.76 -3.76 -20.39
C PRO A 144 17.53 -2.51 -19.93
N GLY A 145 18.73 -2.70 -19.35
CA GLY A 145 19.56 -1.56 -18.93
C GLY A 145 20.97 -1.94 -18.45
N PRO A 146 21.94 -1.00 -18.43
CA PRO A 146 23.34 -1.31 -18.12
C PRO A 146 23.63 -1.83 -16.71
N SER A 147 22.80 -1.43 -15.73
CA SER A 147 22.88 -1.89 -14.35
C SER A 147 22.14 -3.21 -14.08
N LEU A 148 21.43 -3.77 -15.07
CA LEU A 148 20.69 -5.02 -14.88
C LEU A 148 21.63 -6.15 -14.45
N GLY A 149 21.27 -6.85 -13.38
CA GLY A 149 22.08 -7.91 -12.77
C GLY A 149 23.30 -7.44 -11.99
N LYS A 150 23.58 -6.12 -11.93
CA LYS A 150 24.72 -5.53 -11.21
C LYS A 150 24.26 -4.75 -9.97
N LEU A 151 23.27 -3.90 -10.14
CA LEU A 151 22.57 -3.20 -9.06
C LEU A 151 21.16 -3.76 -8.91
N GLN A 152 20.54 -3.49 -7.77
CA GLN A 152 19.19 -3.91 -7.42
C GLN A 152 18.43 -2.72 -6.82
N ALA A 153 17.09 -2.77 -6.88
CA ALA A 153 16.27 -1.82 -6.12
C ALA A 153 16.58 -1.96 -4.62
N GLY A 154 16.71 -0.84 -3.91
CA GLY A 154 17.09 -0.80 -2.50
C GLY A 154 18.60 -0.68 -2.22
N ASP A 155 19.47 -0.78 -3.24
CA ASP A 155 20.90 -0.50 -3.07
C ASP A 155 21.13 0.98 -2.73
N ALA A 156 21.96 1.28 -1.74
CA ALA A 156 22.46 2.62 -1.46
C ALA A 156 23.78 2.84 -2.21
N VAL A 157 23.82 3.82 -3.12
CA VAL A 157 25.03 4.20 -3.86
C VAL A 157 25.89 5.13 -3.01
N ASP A 158 27.11 4.69 -2.68
CA ASP A 158 28.04 5.45 -1.86
C ASP A 158 29.06 6.22 -2.71
N ALA A 159 29.45 5.70 -3.87
CA ALA A 159 30.39 6.38 -4.77
C ALA A 159 30.27 5.97 -6.25
N VAL A 160 30.69 6.86 -7.15
CA VAL A 160 30.87 6.59 -8.60
C VAL A 160 32.28 7.01 -9.01
N ASP A 161 33.05 6.08 -9.57
CA ASP A 161 34.48 6.23 -9.93
C ASP A 161 35.33 6.78 -8.76
N GLY A 162 35.10 6.24 -7.55
CA GLY A 162 35.79 6.65 -6.32
C GLY A 162 35.41 8.03 -5.80
N LYS A 163 34.46 8.72 -6.44
CA LYS A 163 33.92 10.00 -5.96
C LYS A 163 32.66 9.74 -5.11
N PRO A 164 32.64 10.18 -3.84
CA PRO A 164 31.49 9.99 -2.97
C PRO A 164 30.23 10.61 -3.55
N VAL A 165 29.09 9.97 -3.25
CA VAL A 165 27.75 10.39 -3.61
C VAL A 165 26.96 10.63 -2.32
N LYS A 166 26.62 11.89 -2.06
CA LYS A 166 25.85 12.31 -0.88
C LYS A 166 24.36 12.40 -1.18
N ASP A 167 24.01 12.87 -2.36
CA ASP A 167 22.65 13.16 -2.79
C ASP A 167 22.46 12.93 -4.31
N VAL A 168 21.20 12.92 -4.75
CA VAL A 168 20.84 12.70 -6.16
C VAL A 168 21.44 13.75 -7.09
N ASP A 169 21.61 14.98 -6.63
CA ASP A 169 22.22 16.06 -7.41
C ASP A 169 23.69 15.78 -7.69
N GLN A 170 24.45 15.35 -6.67
CA GLN A 170 25.84 14.94 -6.82
C GLN A 170 25.95 13.69 -7.71
N PHE A 171 25.11 12.68 -7.50
CA PHE A 171 25.05 11.50 -8.37
C PHE A 171 24.85 11.89 -9.84
N THR A 172 23.88 12.75 -10.11
CA THR A 172 23.55 13.22 -11.47
C THR A 172 24.69 14.06 -12.05
N SER A 173 25.33 14.91 -11.25
CA SER A 173 26.48 15.71 -11.67
C SER A 173 27.67 14.82 -12.06
N LEU A 174 27.95 13.76 -11.30
CA LEU A 174 29.01 12.82 -11.63
C LEU A 174 28.75 12.15 -12.98
N LEU A 175 27.53 11.69 -13.24
CA LEU A 175 27.16 11.08 -14.52
C LEU A 175 27.25 12.07 -15.69
N LYS A 176 26.95 13.36 -15.50
CA LYS A 176 27.09 14.40 -16.56
C LYS A 176 28.50 14.53 -17.12
N HIS A 177 29.52 14.13 -16.36
CA HIS A 177 30.92 14.14 -16.80
C HIS A 177 31.36 12.85 -17.49
N THR A 178 30.44 11.91 -17.73
CA THR A 178 30.72 10.62 -18.38
C THR A 178 30.18 10.55 -19.81
N LYS A 179 30.62 9.55 -20.57
CA LYS A 179 30.13 9.30 -21.94
C LYS A 179 29.49 7.91 -22.06
N PRO A 180 28.53 7.71 -22.98
CA PRO A 180 28.11 6.37 -23.36
C PRO A 180 29.31 5.50 -23.77
N GLY A 181 29.31 4.23 -23.37
CA GLY A 181 30.40 3.29 -23.58
C GLY A 181 31.53 3.38 -22.54
N GLN A 182 31.59 4.43 -21.72
CA GLN A 182 32.54 4.53 -20.61
C GLN A 182 32.20 3.51 -19.52
N SER A 183 33.21 2.89 -18.94
CA SER A 183 33.06 1.98 -17.81
C SER A 183 33.33 2.71 -16.51
N VAL A 184 32.35 2.72 -15.61
CA VAL A 184 32.45 3.35 -14.28
C VAL A 184 32.38 2.31 -13.17
N ALA A 185 33.14 2.51 -12.10
CA ALA A 185 32.97 1.77 -10.85
C ALA A 185 31.85 2.41 -10.04
N THR A 186 30.96 1.61 -9.48
CA THR A 186 29.87 2.08 -8.60
C THR A 186 29.94 1.30 -7.31
N ASP A 187 30.26 1.99 -6.23
CA ASP A 187 30.32 1.42 -4.89
C ASP A 187 28.95 1.58 -4.23
N PHE A 188 28.46 0.50 -3.63
CA PHE A 188 27.12 0.46 -3.05
C PHE A 188 27.05 -0.41 -1.80
N ARG A 189 26.09 -0.10 -0.94
CA ARG A 189 25.66 -0.98 0.15
C ARG A 189 24.35 -1.64 -0.24
N ARG A 190 24.28 -2.94 0.00
CA ARG A 190 23.06 -3.75 -0.15
C ARG A 190 22.64 -4.27 1.21
N LYS A 191 21.34 -4.22 1.49
CA LYS A 191 20.77 -4.70 2.76
C LYS A 191 21.19 -6.16 2.99
N ASN A 192 21.56 -6.49 4.23
CA ASN A 192 22.01 -7.84 4.62
C ASN A 192 23.21 -8.40 3.83
N ALA A 193 24.03 -7.54 3.21
CA ALA A 193 25.23 -7.94 2.48
C ALA A 193 26.43 -7.01 2.81
N PRO A 194 27.69 -7.50 2.63
CA PRO A 194 28.86 -6.63 2.67
C PRO A 194 28.79 -5.53 1.61
N PRO A 195 29.48 -4.38 1.80
CA PRO A 195 29.64 -3.37 0.76
C PRO A 195 30.18 -3.98 -0.55
N GLY A 196 29.60 -3.58 -1.67
CA GLY A 196 29.91 -4.07 -2.99
C GLY A 196 30.42 -2.98 -3.93
N SER A 197 31.07 -3.40 -5.01
CA SER A 197 31.45 -2.52 -6.11
C SER A 197 31.15 -3.20 -7.44
N ALA A 198 30.48 -2.50 -8.35
CA ALA A 198 30.13 -2.99 -9.67
C ALA A 198 30.75 -2.13 -10.75
N ARG A 199 31.38 -2.78 -11.74
CA ARG A 199 31.88 -2.10 -12.95
C ARG A 199 30.80 -2.09 -14.04
N ILE A 200 30.28 -0.91 -14.36
CA ILE A 200 29.12 -0.72 -15.24
C ILE A 200 29.52 0.05 -16.48
N THR A 201 29.27 -0.51 -17.66
CA THR A 201 29.47 0.17 -18.95
C THR A 201 28.25 1.00 -19.26
N LEU A 202 28.39 2.32 -19.29
CA LEU A 202 27.27 3.24 -19.45
C LEU A 202 26.62 3.11 -20.83
N GLY A 203 25.29 3.09 -20.85
CA GLY A 203 24.49 3.06 -22.07
C GLY A 203 24.28 4.44 -22.69
N THR A 204 23.50 4.47 -23.76
CA THR A 204 22.94 5.68 -24.36
C THR A 204 21.56 5.97 -23.78
N ASN A 205 21.14 7.23 -23.84
CA ASN A 205 19.77 7.63 -23.52
C ASN A 205 19.36 8.76 -24.49
N PRO A 206 18.17 8.72 -25.11
CA PRO A 206 17.77 9.72 -26.11
C PRO A 206 17.74 11.15 -25.59
N ASP A 207 17.44 11.35 -24.30
CA ASP A 207 17.18 12.66 -23.71
C ASP A 207 18.46 13.33 -23.18
N ARG A 208 19.60 12.65 -23.21
CA ARG A 208 20.86 13.16 -22.66
C ARG A 208 22.11 12.65 -23.39
N LYS A 209 23.12 13.50 -23.44
CA LYS A 209 24.40 13.21 -24.14
C LYS A 209 25.44 12.49 -23.27
N TYR A 210 25.25 12.46 -21.96
CA TYR A 210 26.16 11.82 -21.01
C TYR A 210 25.76 10.36 -20.75
N GLY A 211 26.66 9.59 -20.14
CA GLY A 211 26.48 8.16 -19.95
C GLY A 211 25.25 7.79 -19.11
N PHE A 212 24.55 6.74 -19.53
CA PHE A 212 23.35 6.23 -18.86
C PHE A 212 23.69 5.03 -17.98
N LEU A 213 23.52 5.13 -16.65
CA LEU A 213 23.78 4.00 -15.74
C LEU A 213 22.67 2.94 -15.81
N GLY A 214 21.43 3.31 -16.14
CA GLY A 214 20.30 2.37 -16.17
C GLY A 214 19.52 2.27 -14.86
N VAL A 215 19.64 3.24 -13.96
CA VAL A 215 18.90 3.28 -12.70
C VAL A 215 18.17 4.61 -12.53
N SER A 216 17.02 4.56 -11.84
CA SER A 216 16.44 5.73 -11.19
C SER A 216 16.83 5.70 -9.72
N VAL A 217 17.27 6.83 -9.19
CA VAL A 217 17.67 6.98 -7.79
C VAL A 217 16.82 8.03 -7.09
N MET A 218 16.74 7.96 -5.77
CA MET A 218 16.13 8.97 -4.91
C MET A 218 16.94 9.15 -3.63
N ASP A 219 16.82 10.31 -2.99
CA ASP A 219 17.31 10.50 -1.62
C ASP A 219 16.29 9.90 -0.66
N ALA A 220 16.72 8.94 0.15
CA ALA A 220 15.88 8.29 1.14
C ALA A 220 16.67 7.89 2.39
N PRO A 221 16.04 7.84 3.58
CA PRO A 221 16.61 7.17 4.73
C PRO A 221 16.94 5.70 4.40
N TRP A 222 18.11 5.23 4.82
CA TRP A 222 18.58 3.88 4.52
C TRP A 222 19.14 3.16 5.74
N ALA A 223 18.85 1.87 5.84
CA ALA A 223 19.33 1.00 6.91
C ALA A 223 19.91 -0.32 6.35
N PRO A 224 20.87 -0.95 7.06
CA PRO A 224 21.57 -2.14 6.57
C PRO A 224 20.80 -3.46 6.69
N PHE A 225 19.52 -3.42 7.06
CA PHE A 225 18.64 -4.56 7.25
C PHE A 225 17.47 -4.50 6.28
N VAL A 226 16.74 -5.61 6.14
CA VAL A 226 15.57 -5.74 5.27
C VAL A 226 14.29 -5.59 6.07
N VAL A 227 13.30 -4.93 5.47
CA VAL A 227 11.90 -4.90 5.92
C VAL A 227 11.08 -5.50 4.79
N ASP A 228 10.47 -6.65 5.04
CA ASP A 228 9.61 -7.37 4.10
C ASP A 228 8.15 -7.24 4.54
N PHE A 229 7.27 -6.97 3.58
CA PHE A 229 5.84 -6.85 3.78
C PHE A 229 5.14 -8.05 3.12
N ASN A 230 4.53 -8.91 3.94
CA ASN A 230 3.99 -10.20 3.51
C ASN A 230 2.46 -10.19 3.49
N LEU A 231 1.85 -9.51 2.50
CA LEU A 231 0.42 -9.61 2.22
C LEU A 231 0.18 -9.96 0.75
N ALA A 232 -0.47 -11.10 0.52
CA ALA A 232 -0.85 -11.53 -0.82
C ALA A 232 -2.22 -10.96 -1.20
N ASN A 233 -2.42 -10.73 -2.50
CA ASN A 233 -3.71 -10.35 -3.10
C ASN A 233 -4.31 -9.03 -2.57
N ILE A 234 -3.48 -8.13 -2.02
CA ILE A 234 -3.87 -6.78 -1.62
C ILE A 234 -3.25 -5.77 -2.58
N GLY A 235 -4.03 -4.75 -2.96
CA GLY A 235 -3.60 -3.71 -3.89
C GLY A 235 -3.90 -2.30 -3.39
N GLY A 236 -3.28 -1.33 -4.08
CA GLY A 236 -3.50 0.10 -3.85
C GLY A 236 -2.66 0.69 -2.71
N PRO A 237 -2.52 2.03 -2.65
CA PRO A 237 -1.46 2.66 -1.85
C PRO A 237 -1.78 2.84 -0.35
N SER A 238 -2.95 2.39 0.11
CA SER A 238 -3.57 2.86 1.36
C SER A 238 -3.11 2.19 2.66
N ALA A 239 -2.16 1.26 2.57
CA ALA A 239 -1.57 0.53 3.69
C ALA A 239 -0.35 1.25 4.31
N GLY A 240 0.23 2.22 3.59
CA GLY A 240 1.54 2.77 3.90
C GLY A 240 1.68 3.31 5.33
N LEU A 241 0.70 4.05 5.85
CA LEU A 241 0.74 4.54 7.24
C LEU A 241 0.83 3.39 8.25
N MET A 242 0.01 2.35 8.09
CA MET A 242 -0.06 1.24 9.05
C MET A 242 1.23 0.42 9.03
N PHE A 243 1.79 0.21 7.84
CA PHE A 243 3.09 -0.41 7.67
C PHE A 243 4.23 0.40 8.31
N SER A 244 4.23 1.73 8.15
CA SER A 244 5.23 2.57 8.83
C SER A 244 5.15 2.47 10.34
N LEU A 245 3.95 2.49 10.91
CA LEU A 245 3.73 2.37 12.35
C LEU A 245 4.20 1.01 12.87
N ALA A 246 3.97 -0.07 12.13
CA ALA A 246 4.46 -1.41 12.48
C ALA A 246 6.00 -1.47 12.48
N VAL A 247 6.66 -0.85 11.49
CA VAL A 247 8.13 -0.77 11.45
C VAL A 247 8.66 0.06 12.62
N VAL A 248 8.02 1.20 12.94
CA VAL A 248 8.38 2.02 14.11
C VAL A 248 8.23 1.22 15.41
N ASP A 249 7.11 0.53 15.63
CA ASP A 249 6.85 -0.27 16.84
C ASP A 249 7.88 -1.41 16.99
N LYS A 250 8.15 -2.15 15.90
CA LYS A 250 9.13 -3.26 15.93
C LYS A 250 10.58 -2.81 16.11
N LEU A 251 10.94 -1.57 15.76
CA LEU A 251 12.30 -1.03 15.87
C LEU A 251 12.51 -0.09 17.08
N THR A 252 11.47 0.18 17.87
CA THR A 252 11.57 1.02 19.07
C THR A 252 11.24 0.25 20.34
N THR A 253 11.73 0.77 21.46
CA THR A 253 11.35 0.24 22.76
C THR A 253 10.07 0.90 23.24
N GLY A 254 9.18 0.10 23.84
CA GLY A 254 7.86 0.54 24.26
C GLY A 254 6.78 0.10 23.27
N ASN A 255 5.59 -0.21 23.78
CA ASN A 255 4.47 -0.64 22.94
C ASN A 255 3.76 0.59 22.39
N LEU A 256 3.73 0.74 21.06
CA LEU A 256 3.07 1.86 20.40
C LEU A 256 1.55 1.88 20.65
N VAL A 257 0.91 0.70 20.61
CA VAL A 257 -0.54 0.54 20.79
C VAL A 257 -0.94 -0.08 22.13
N GLY A 258 0.02 -0.52 22.96
CA GLY A 258 -0.25 -1.19 24.22
C GLY A 258 -1.19 -2.40 24.04
N SER A 259 -2.21 -2.54 24.89
CA SER A 259 -3.24 -3.59 24.75
C SER A 259 -4.43 -3.19 23.88
N LYS A 260 -4.37 -2.05 23.18
CA LYS A 260 -5.50 -1.53 22.40
C LYS A 260 -5.62 -2.28 21.07
N PHE A 261 -6.85 -2.33 20.57
CA PHE A 261 -7.13 -2.66 19.18
C PHE A 261 -7.27 -1.37 18.39
N VAL A 262 -6.20 -1.04 17.66
CA VAL A 262 -6.12 0.09 16.74
C VAL A 262 -6.22 -0.43 15.32
N ALA A 263 -7.05 0.21 14.51
CA ALA A 263 -7.06 0.03 13.07
C ALA A 263 -6.80 1.37 12.37
N GLY A 264 -6.57 1.34 11.07
CA GLY A 264 -6.45 2.58 10.31
C GLY A 264 -6.21 2.38 8.83
N THR A 265 -5.97 3.51 8.17
CA THR A 265 -5.62 3.57 6.76
C THR A 265 -4.89 4.88 6.47
N GLY A 266 -4.19 4.95 5.36
CA GLY A 266 -3.55 6.17 4.89
C GLY A 266 -2.46 5.83 3.90
N THR A 267 -2.43 6.53 2.76
CA THR A 267 -1.20 6.53 1.95
C THR A 267 -0.13 7.27 2.74
N ILE A 268 1.13 6.94 2.50
CA ILE A 268 2.25 7.68 3.08
C ILE A 268 3.27 8.03 2.01
N LYS A 269 3.90 9.19 2.14
CA LYS A 269 5.08 9.58 1.38
C LYS A 269 6.35 9.25 2.16
N ALA A 270 7.48 9.15 1.48
CA ALA A 270 8.77 8.88 2.12
C ALA A 270 9.18 9.92 3.20
N ASP A 271 8.64 11.13 3.15
CA ASP A 271 8.84 12.17 4.17
C ASP A 271 7.96 12.01 5.42
N GLY A 272 7.07 11.02 5.44
CA GLY A 272 6.12 10.75 6.52
C GLY A 272 4.76 11.43 6.37
N THR A 273 4.53 12.23 5.33
CA THR A 273 3.22 12.88 5.10
C THR A 273 2.15 11.84 4.80
N VAL A 274 1.04 11.89 5.53
CA VAL A 274 -0.13 11.03 5.29
C VAL A 274 -1.04 11.67 4.23
N GLY A 275 -1.45 10.85 3.28
CA GLY A 275 -2.34 11.24 2.18
C GLY A 275 -3.72 10.60 2.28
N PRO A 276 -4.69 11.12 1.50
CA PRO A 276 -6.06 10.65 1.52
C PRO A 276 -6.18 9.25 0.91
N ILE A 277 -7.32 8.61 1.18
CA ILE A 277 -7.68 7.30 0.64
C ILE A 277 -9.12 7.32 0.12
N GLY A 278 -9.50 6.29 -0.64
CA GLY A 278 -10.89 6.02 -1.01
C GLY A 278 -11.55 4.97 -0.11
N GLY A 279 -12.86 5.07 0.06
CA GLY A 279 -13.67 4.07 0.77
C GLY A 279 -13.49 4.08 2.29
N ILE A 280 -13.28 5.24 2.91
CA ILE A 280 -13.05 5.36 4.35
C ILE A 280 -14.22 4.79 5.17
N VAL A 281 -15.45 4.98 4.70
CA VAL A 281 -16.68 4.46 5.34
C VAL A 281 -16.64 2.93 5.44
N HIS A 282 -16.34 2.24 4.33
CA HIS A 282 -16.21 0.78 4.31
C HIS A 282 -15.07 0.28 5.20
N LYS A 283 -13.95 1.00 5.23
CA LYS A 283 -12.79 0.67 6.06
C LYS A 283 -13.06 0.83 7.55
N MET A 284 -13.76 1.90 7.94
CA MET A 284 -14.17 2.11 9.33
C MET A 284 -15.17 1.04 9.78
N ALA A 285 -16.13 0.68 8.92
CA ALA A 285 -17.07 -0.41 9.19
C ALA A 285 -16.35 -1.76 9.34
N ALA A 286 -15.35 -2.05 8.49
CA ALA A 286 -14.52 -3.25 8.60
C ALA A 286 -13.73 -3.29 9.92
N ALA A 287 -13.06 -2.19 10.27
CA ALA A 287 -12.32 -2.09 11.53
C ALA A 287 -13.20 -2.30 12.76
N ARG A 288 -14.37 -1.63 12.79
CA ARG A 288 -15.32 -1.80 13.89
C ARG A 288 -15.82 -3.24 13.99
N SER A 289 -16.14 -3.86 12.85
CA SER A 289 -16.61 -5.25 12.80
C SER A 289 -15.52 -6.23 13.24
N ALA A 290 -14.25 -5.91 13.00
CA ALA A 290 -13.10 -6.67 13.51
C ALA A 290 -12.85 -6.47 15.01
N GLY A 291 -13.47 -5.47 15.65
CA GLY A 291 -13.34 -5.20 17.08
C GLY A 291 -12.39 -4.03 17.42
N ALA A 292 -11.95 -3.25 16.43
CA ALA A 292 -11.15 -2.06 16.68
C ALA A 292 -11.96 -1.03 17.48
N THR A 293 -11.28 -0.37 18.42
CA THR A 293 -11.85 0.69 19.26
C THR A 293 -11.33 2.07 18.88
N VAL A 294 -10.24 2.10 18.12
CA VAL A 294 -9.58 3.31 17.63
C VAL A 294 -9.32 3.16 16.14
N PHE A 295 -9.58 4.20 15.36
CA PHE A 295 -9.32 4.24 13.93
C PHE A 295 -8.50 5.46 13.54
N LEU A 296 -7.32 5.26 12.97
CA LEU A 296 -6.51 6.34 12.40
C LEU A 296 -7.07 6.78 11.04
N VAL A 297 -7.45 8.05 10.94
CA VAL A 297 -8.07 8.67 9.77
C VAL A 297 -7.13 9.72 9.18
N PRO A 298 -6.74 9.63 7.90
CA PRO A 298 -6.06 10.72 7.21
C PRO A 298 -6.87 12.02 7.33
N ALA A 299 -6.24 13.14 7.69
CA ALA A 299 -6.97 14.38 7.96
C ALA A 299 -7.88 14.84 6.82
N LYS A 300 -7.45 14.58 5.58
CA LYS A 300 -8.22 14.89 4.36
C LYS A 300 -9.48 14.03 4.17
N ASN A 301 -9.61 12.92 4.90
CA ASN A 301 -10.80 12.07 4.93
C ASN A 301 -11.73 12.36 6.13
N CYS A 302 -11.37 13.25 7.06
CA CYS A 302 -12.18 13.47 8.27
C CYS A 302 -13.61 13.92 7.98
N TYR A 303 -13.84 14.74 6.94
CA TYR A 303 -15.19 15.16 6.56
C TYR A 303 -16.07 13.96 6.17
N GLU A 304 -15.54 13.05 5.36
CA GLU A 304 -16.24 11.83 4.96
C GLU A 304 -16.40 10.86 6.15
N ALA A 305 -15.34 10.66 6.93
CA ALA A 305 -15.33 9.78 8.09
C ALA A 305 -16.34 10.21 9.18
N SER A 306 -16.42 11.51 9.48
CA SER A 306 -17.33 12.05 10.50
C SER A 306 -18.81 12.04 10.07
N SER A 307 -19.07 11.92 8.77
CA SER A 307 -20.43 11.80 8.23
C SER A 307 -21.08 10.46 8.55
N ASP A 308 -20.28 9.40 8.75
CA ASP A 308 -20.73 8.08 9.16
C ASP A 308 -20.36 7.80 10.62
N LYS A 309 -21.29 8.10 11.53
CA LYS A 309 -21.07 7.91 12.97
C LYS A 309 -21.14 6.43 13.30
N LEU A 310 -20.00 5.85 13.67
CA LEU A 310 -19.89 4.49 14.16
C LEU A 310 -19.64 4.47 15.68
N PRO A 311 -20.69 4.33 16.52
CA PRO A 311 -20.54 4.23 17.97
C PRO A 311 -19.48 3.21 18.41
N GLY A 312 -18.63 3.57 19.37
CA GLY A 312 -17.60 2.68 19.89
C GLY A 312 -16.31 2.60 19.05
N LEU A 313 -16.21 3.39 17.98
CA LEU A 313 -14.96 3.58 17.22
C LEU A 313 -14.48 5.03 17.36
N GLN A 314 -13.40 5.25 18.10
CA GLN A 314 -12.79 6.57 18.24
C GLN A 314 -12.00 6.94 16.99
N LEU A 315 -12.39 8.03 16.31
CA LEU A 315 -11.70 8.51 15.12
C LEU A 315 -10.54 9.44 15.49
N VAL A 316 -9.34 9.06 15.10
CA VAL A 316 -8.10 9.80 15.40
C VAL A 316 -7.56 10.40 14.11
N LYS A 317 -7.49 11.73 14.05
CA LYS A 317 -7.04 12.47 12.88
C LYS A 317 -5.51 12.48 12.78
N VAL A 318 -4.97 12.16 11.61
CA VAL A 318 -3.53 12.17 11.33
C VAL A 318 -3.18 12.82 9.99
N ASP A 319 -2.18 13.69 9.99
CA ASP A 319 -1.61 14.42 8.85
C ASP A 319 -0.23 13.88 8.44
N ASP A 320 0.51 13.31 9.40
CA ASP A 320 1.83 12.71 9.19
C ASP A 320 2.12 11.58 10.19
N LEU A 321 3.20 10.83 9.94
CA LEU A 321 3.62 9.70 10.76
C LEU A 321 3.96 10.09 12.21
N ARG A 322 4.54 11.27 12.43
CA ARG A 322 4.88 11.72 13.80
C ARG A 322 3.61 11.96 14.59
N GLN A 323 2.64 12.67 14.01
CA GLN A 323 1.36 12.91 14.66
C GLN A 323 0.62 11.59 14.92
N ALA A 324 0.72 10.61 14.02
CA ALA A 324 0.14 9.28 14.26
C ALA A 324 0.78 8.60 15.49
N VAL A 325 2.10 8.61 15.60
CA VAL A 325 2.80 8.06 16.78
C VAL A 325 2.41 8.81 18.06
N ASP A 326 2.44 10.14 18.05
CA ASP A 326 2.07 10.97 19.20
C ASP A 326 0.61 10.75 19.63
N ALA A 327 -0.30 10.58 18.66
CA ALA A 327 -1.70 10.30 18.92
C ALA A 327 -1.90 8.91 19.54
N LEU A 328 -1.14 7.89 19.09
CA LEU A 328 -1.19 6.55 19.68
C LEU A 328 -0.63 6.54 21.12
N HIS A 329 0.44 7.29 21.38
CA HIS A 329 0.92 7.50 22.75
C HIS A 329 -0.13 8.20 23.63
N THR A 330 -0.84 9.19 23.07
CA THR A 330 -1.92 9.88 23.78
C THR A 330 -3.07 8.91 24.12
N VAL A 331 -3.50 8.09 23.14
CA VAL A 331 -4.53 7.06 23.32
C VAL A 331 -4.15 6.03 24.39
N THR A 332 -2.91 5.54 24.35
CA THR A 332 -2.42 4.53 25.31
C THR A 332 -2.25 5.10 26.72
N ALA A 333 -1.94 6.40 26.84
CA ALA A 333 -1.94 7.13 28.11
C ALA A 333 -3.34 7.50 28.64
N GLY A 334 -4.40 7.22 27.88
CA GLY A 334 -5.78 7.56 28.25
C GLY A 334 -6.14 9.03 28.05
N GLY A 335 -5.36 9.76 27.26
CA GLY A 335 -5.63 11.15 26.88
C GLY A 335 -6.55 11.29 25.67
N GLU A 336 -6.77 12.53 25.24
CA GLU A 336 -7.59 12.88 24.08
C GLU A 336 -6.69 13.21 22.87
N PRO A 337 -6.56 12.31 21.88
CA PRO A 337 -5.81 12.59 20.66
C PRO A 337 -6.59 13.55 19.74
N PRO A 338 -5.94 14.12 18.70
CA PRO A 338 -6.66 14.84 17.65
C PRO A 338 -7.77 13.98 17.06
N SER A 339 -8.98 14.52 16.96
CA SER A 339 -10.13 13.80 16.39
C SER A 339 -10.59 14.42 15.07
N CYS A 340 -11.33 13.62 14.30
CA CYS A 340 -12.37 14.15 13.44
C CYS A 340 -13.62 14.43 14.31
#